data_AF-A0A7G6WVU3-F1
#
_entry.id   AF-A0A7G6WVU3-F1
#
_cell.length_a   1.000
_cell.length_b   1.000
_cell.length_c   1.000
_cell.angle_alpha   90.00
_cell.angle_beta   90.00
_cell.angle_gamma   90.00
#
_symmetry.space_group_name_H-M   'P 1'
#
loop_
_entity.id
_entity.type
_entity.pdbx_description
1 polymer ?
#
loop_
_entity_poly.entity_id
_entity_poly.type
_entity_poly.pdbx_seq_one_letter_code
_entity_poly.pdbx_strand_id
1 'polypeptide(L)'
;MVNYSVSANQLSEGELVLIRGKLSFSRLTRLIDGDALERSDARKVQSGALAVGKPHTTATITEAEVICKDPASPSTEERYVAERRFVSTKHPETGANYSLDSKGNSLPGIAVPGEDGTVVPDTSGRELAQGLDVTLVLRVYKPKGYSNRGLSLDQVIVNEPVRYYVGNTNTTELAARGIVFGAPPQNVQASAAPTTSSAGPAVVDDGTGTVIDENGFALPGPAAPGPYQPATTAGAGPGHAPGPQAAAPAAPAAVQQEESIEAKVARLEAENNAFKDAGSAIGAAPAQGGPANPWSDSAPVGEPAGITYRG
;
A
#
# COMPACT_ATOMS: atom_id res chain seq x y z
N MET A 1 35.85 2.78 -10.62
CA MET A 1 35.61 2.57 -9.16
C MET A 1 35.41 3.94 -8.56
N VAL A 2 34.29 4.20 -7.88
CA VAL A 2 34.08 5.49 -7.22
C VAL A 2 34.96 5.51 -5.98
N ASN A 3 35.92 6.43 -5.91
CA ASN A 3 36.77 6.61 -4.73
C ASN A 3 36.04 7.52 -3.74
N TYR A 4 35.61 6.94 -2.62
CA TYR A 4 35.07 7.68 -1.49
C TYR A 4 36.22 8.26 -0.66
N SER A 5 36.12 9.54 -0.26
CA SER A 5 37.13 10.20 0.57
C SER A 5 36.92 9.91 2.05
N VAL A 6 35.68 9.55 2.44
CA VAL A 6 35.33 9.19 3.82
C VAL A 6 35.01 7.71 3.95
N SER A 7 35.73 7.04 4.85
CA SER A 7 35.54 5.64 5.20
C SER A 7 34.49 5.47 6.29
N ALA A 8 33.78 4.33 6.27
CA ALA A 8 32.75 4.00 7.25
C ALA A 8 33.29 3.82 8.68
N ASN A 9 34.60 3.61 8.86
CA ASN A 9 35.22 3.51 10.18
C ASN A 9 35.56 4.89 10.82
N GLN A 10 35.43 5.98 10.06
CA GLN A 10 35.70 7.35 10.53
C GLN A 10 34.45 8.01 11.12
N LEU A 11 33.28 7.39 11.00
CA LEU A 11 32.02 7.96 11.47
C LEU A 11 31.90 7.89 13.00
N SER A 12 31.35 8.97 13.56
CA SER A 12 31.07 9.13 14.98
C SER A 12 29.70 8.55 15.32
N GLU A 13 29.67 7.64 16.29
CA GLU A 13 28.43 6.96 16.70
C GLU A 13 27.45 7.94 17.33
N GLY A 14 26.16 7.82 17.02
CA GLY A 14 25.10 8.68 17.56
C GLY A 14 24.88 9.99 16.78
N GLU A 15 25.80 10.39 15.89
CA GLU A 15 25.60 11.57 15.05
C GLU A 15 24.42 11.39 14.08
N LEU A 16 23.77 12.52 13.80
CA LEU A 16 22.66 12.61 12.86
C LEU A 16 23.12 13.26 11.56
N VAL A 17 22.66 12.71 10.44
CA VAL A 17 22.82 13.30 9.11
C VAL A 17 21.45 13.42 8.46
N LEU A 18 21.16 14.58 7.89
CA LEU A 18 19.90 14.87 7.24
C LEU A 18 20.12 14.89 5.72
N ILE A 19 19.26 14.20 4.98
CA ILE A 19 19.27 14.23 3.52
C ILE A 19 17.84 14.44 3.01
N ARG A 20 17.65 15.47 2.19
CA ARG A 20 16.36 15.89 1.63
C ARG A 20 16.26 15.50 0.17
N GLY A 21 15.06 15.18 -0.29
CA GLY A 21 14.78 14.91 -1.68
C GLY A 21 13.32 14.52 -1.92
N LYS A 22 13.00 14.11 -3.14
CA LYS A 22 11.67 13.62 -3.50
C LYS A 22 11.58 12.11 -3.30
N LEU A 23 10.60 11.65 -2.52
CA LEU A 23 10.42 10.23 -2.20
C LEU A 23 10.01 9.45 -3.46
N SER A 24 10.85 8.56 -3.95
CA SER A 24 10.55 7.73 -5.13
C SER A 24 10.05 6.35 -4.77
N PHE A 25 10.54 5.77 -3.67
CA PHE A 25 10.08 4.48 -3.18
C PHE A 25 10.32 4.35 -1.69
N SER A 26 9.36 3.76 -0.97
CA SER A 26 9.52 3.52 0.46
C SER A 26 8.71 2.33 0.96
N ARG A 27 9.23 1.72 2.02
CA ARG A 27 8.54 0.82 2.95
C ARG A 27 8.94 1.24 4.35
N LEU A 28 8.11 2.08 4.98
CA LEU A 28 8.39 2.72 6.27
C LEU A 28 7.50 2.17 7.38
N THR A 29 6.25 1.82 7.07
CA THR A 29 5.27 1.40 8.09
C THR A 29 5.24 -0.10 8.36
N ARG A 30 6.05 -0.87 7.63
CA ARG A 30 6.25 -2.31 7.83
C ARG A 30 7.62 -2.75 7.33
N LEU A 31 8.12 -3.85 7.89
CA LEU A 31 9.33 -4.49 7.41
C LEU A 31 9.06 -5.21 6.08
N ILE A 32 10.09 -5.26 5.25
CA ILE A 32 10.19 -6.18 4.12
C ILE A 32 10.71 -7.50 4.66
N ASP A 33 9.84 -8.49 4.84
CA ASP A 33 10.13 -9.81 5.38
C ASP A 33 9.44 -10.94 4.55
N GLY A 34 9.70 -12.20 4.93
CA GLY A 34 9.13 -13.38 4.27
C GLY A 34 9.30 -13.38 2.74
N ASP A 35 8.23 -13.72 2.02
CA ASP A 35 8.22 -13.69 0.55
C ASP A 35 8.54 -12.30 -0.05
N ALA A 36 8.24 -11.21 0.66
CA ALA A 36 8.54 -9.87 0.17
C ALA A 36 10.04 -9.61 0.19
N LEU A 37 10.75 -10.14 1.21
CA LEU A 37 12.21 -10.12 1.28
C LEU A 37 12.83 -10.95 0.16
N GLU A 38 12.34 -12.18 -0.06
CA GLU A 38 12.86 -13.05 -1.13
C GLU A 38 12.72 -12.41 -2.52
N ARG A 39 11.56 -11.83 -2.83
CA ARG A 39 11.35 -11.10 -4.09
C ARG A 39 12.23 -9.86 -4.21
N SER A 40 12.39 -9.11 -3.11
CA SER A 40 13.26 -7.93 -3.09
C SER A 40 14.73 -8.29 -3.33
N ASP A 41 15.22 -9.31 -2.64
CA ASP A 41 16.60 -9.79 -2.76
C ASP A 41 16.87 -10.39 -4.14
N ALA A 42 15.95 -11.20 -4.68
CA ALA A 42 16.05 -11.71 -6.05
C ALA A 42 16.17 -10.57 -7.08
N ARG A 43 15.36 -9.51 -6.94
CA ARG A 43 15.43 -8.33 -7.81
C ARG A 43 16.77 -7.59 -7.68
N LYS A 44 17.29 -7.43 -6.45
CA LYS A 44 18.60 -6.80 -6.22
C LYS A 44 19.72 -7.60 -6.88
N VAL A 45 19.75 -8.92 -6.66
CA VAL A 45 20.75 -9.82 -7.26
C VAL A 45 20.67 -9.79 -8.79
N GLN A 46 19.47 -9.82 -9.36
CA GLN A 46 19.28 -9.72 -10.82
C GLN A 46 19.81 -8.38 -11.39
N SER A 47 19.74 -7.30 -10.59
CA SER A 47 20.30 -5.99 -10.96
C SER A 47 21.80 -5.84 -10.66
N GLY A 48 22.48 -6.90 -10.19
CA GLY A 48 23.90 -6.88 -9.82
C GLY A 48 24.21 -6.28 -8.45
N ALA A 49 23.19 -6.02 -7.62
CA ALA A 49 23.33 -5.55 -6.25
C ALA A 49 23.34 -6.72 -5.25
N LEU A 50 23.92 -6.50 -4.07
CA LEU A 50 23.90 -7.49 -3.00
C LEU A 50 22.49 -7.59 -2.38
N ALA A 51 22.08 -8.83 -2.09
CA ALA A 51 20.88 -9.11 -1.29
C ALA A 51 21.01 -8.49 0.11
N VAL A 52 19.90 -8.01 0.66
CA VAL A 52 19.85 -7.43 2.01
C VAL A 52 19.86 -8.55 3.05
N GLY A 53 19.13 -9.64 2.79
CA GLY A 53 19.15 -10.91 3.52
C GLY A 53 18.53 -10.89 4.91
N LYS A 54 17.91 -9.78 5.32
CA LYS A 54 17.29 -9.59 6.64
C LYS A 54 16.07 -8.69 6.53
N PRO A 55 15.07 -8.83 7.43
CA PRO A 55 13.98 -7.87 7.54
C PRO A 55 14.50 -6.43 7.65
N HIS A 56 13.94 -5.53 6.86
CA HIS A 56 14.39 -4.14 6.78
C HIS A 56 13.29 -3.20 6.31
N THR A 57 13.42 -1.92 6.63
CA THR A 57 12.74 -0.83 5.91
C THR A 57 13.61 -0.30 4.79
N THR A 58 13.01 0.37 3.82
CA THR A 58 13.76 0.97 2.72
C THR A 58 13.19 2.33 2.36
N ALA A 59 14.06 3.26 1.99
CA ALA A 59 13.69 4.57 1.49
C ALA A 59 14.63 4.94 0.35
N THR A 60 14.05 5.41 -0.75
CA THR A 60 14.78 5.97 -1.89
C THR A 60 14.23 7.36 -2.17
N ILE A 61 15.13 8.34 -2.23
CA ILE A 61 14.85 9.71 -2.62
C ILE A 61 15.63 10.07 -3.90
N THR A 62 14.99 10.87 -4.75
CA THR A 62 15.58 11.52 -5.92
C THR A 62 15.89 12.98 -5.58
N GLU A 63 16.68 13.66 -6.42
CA GLU A 63 17.09 15.06 -6.17
C GLU A 63 17.69 15.25 -4.77
N ALA A 64 18.46 14.25 -4.33
CA ALA A 64 18.93 14.11 -2.97
C ALA A 64 20.04 15.12 -2.64
N GLU A 65 19.83 15.89 -1.58
CA GLU A 65 20.76 16.89 -1.07
C GLU A 65 20.98 16.71 0.43
N VAL A 66 22.24 16.70 0.86
CA VAL A 66 22.59 16.62 2.28
C VAL A 66 22.39 18.00 2.90
N ILE A 67 21.59 18.07 3.97
CA ILE A 67 21.42 19.29 4.74
C ILE A 67 22.57 19.35 5.75
N CYS A 68 23.60 20.14 5.42
CA CYS A 68 24.74 20.35 6.30
C CYS A 68 24.37 21.29 7.45
N LYS A 69 24.85 20.99 8.66
CA LYS A 69 24.79 21.91 9.81
C LYS A 69 25.54 23.21 9.53
N ASP A 70 26.71 23.09 8.89
CA ASP A 70 27.52 24.21 8.39
C ASP A 70 27.98 23.91 6.94
N PRO A 71 27.41 24.57 5.93
CA PRO A 71 27.81 24.38 4.53
C PRO A 71 29.27 24.71 4.22
N ALA A 72 29.90 25.59 5.00
CA ALA A 72 31.31 25.97 4.80
C ALA A 72 32.28 24.90 5.33
N SER A 73 31.84 24.10 6.30
CA SER A 73 32.62 23.03 6.91
C SER A 73 31.77 21.79 7.20
N PRO A 74 31.38 21.02 6.15
CA PRO A 74 30.57 19.83 6.33
C PRO A 74 31.26 18.78 7.22
N SER A 75 30.49 18.11 8.07
CA SER A 75 30.99 17.06 8.94
C SER A 75 31.45 15.82 8.15
N THR A 76 32.22 14.95 8.81
CA THR A 76 32.65 13.67 8.23
C THR A 76 31.46 12.82 7.78
N GLU A 77 30.40 12.80 8.58
CA GLU A 77 29.17 12.04 8.35
C GLU A 77 28.34 12.65 7.21
N GLU A 78 28.25 13.98 7.12
CA GLU A 78 27.58 14.69 6.02
C GLU A 78 28.30 14.41 4.70
N ARG A 79 29.63 14.49 4.68
CA ARG A 79 30.45 14.13 3.51
C ARG A 79 30.28 12.66 3.12
N TYR A 80 30.28 11.76 4.10
CA TYR A 80 30.09 10.33 3.88
C TYR A 80 28.77 10.02 3.17
N VAL A 81 27.68 10.69 3.56
CA VAL A 81 26.37 10.56 2.92
C VAL A 81 26.37 11.24 1.55
N ALA A 82 26.94 12.44 1.43
CA ALA A 82 26.98 13.20 0.19
C ALA A 82 27.69 12.44 -0.94
N GLU A 83 28.77 11.72 -0.62
CA GLU A 83 29.54 10.90 -1.55
C GLU A 83 28.82 9.62 -2.00
N ARG A 84 27.83 9.13 -1.23
CA ARG A 84 27.07 7.90 -1.52
C ARG A 84 25.81 8.14 -2.35
N ARG A 85 25.52 9.39 -2.67
CA ARG A 85 24.51 9.71 -3.67
C ARG A 85 24.96 9.19 -5.03
N PHE A 86 24.01 8.75 -5.83
CA PHE A 86 24.31 8.17 -7.15
C PHE A 86 23.37 8.74 -8.21
N VAL A 87 23.88 8.93 -9.42
CA VAL A 87 23.05 9.29 -10.57
C VAL A 87 22.57 7.99 -11.22
N SER A 88 21.27 7.88 -11.47
CA SER A 88 20.70 6.72 -12.15
C SER A 88 21.10 6.74 -13.63
N THR A 89 21.64 5.64 -14.14
CA THR A 89 21.95 5.53 -15.58
C THR A 89 20.71 5.45 -16.46
N LYS A 90 19.60 4.94 -15.91
CA LYS A 90 18.31 4.80 -16.61
C LYS A 90 17.45 6.06 -16.52
N HIS A 91 17.62 6.81 -15.44
CA HIS A 91 16.82 7.98 -15.11
C HIS A 91 17.73 9.15 -14.67
N PRO A 92 18.60 9.66 -15.56
CA PRO A 92 19.50 10.76 -15.20
C PRO A 92 18.74 12.06 -14.85
N GLU A 93 17.51 12.22 -15.33
CA GLU A 93 16.63 13.35 -15.03
C GLU A 93 16.26 13.48 -13.55
N THR A 94 16.35 12.39 -12.77
CA THR A 94 16.02 12.42 -11.33
C THR A 94 17.16 12.98 -10.47
N GLY A 95 18.25 13.42 -11.10
CA GLY A 95 19.41 13.98 -10.43
C GLY A 95 20.16 12.99 -9.55
N ALA A 96 20.75 13.51 -8.47
CA ALA A 96 21.40 12.68 -7.46
C ALA A 96 20.35 11.90 -6.68
N ASN A 97 20.49 10.59 -6.57
CA ASN A 97 19.59 9.73 -5.82
C ASN A 97 20.28 9.21 -4.56
N TYR A 98 19.49 8.87 -3.56
CA TYR A 98 19.98 8.21 -2.36
C TYR A 98 19.01 7.10 -1.96
N SER A 99 19.56 5.93 -1.66
CA SER A 99 18.79 4.76 -1.24
C SER A 99 19.45 4.11 -0.04
N LEU A 100 18.63 3.67 0.91
CA LEU A 100 19.06 3.07 2.16
C LEU A 100 18.12 1.94 2.52
N ASP A 101 18.70 0.81 2.94
CA ASP A 101 17.99 -0.27 3.62
C ASP A 101 18.36 -0.25 5.11
N SER A 102 17.39 -0.01 5.98
CA SER A 102 17.60 -0.01 7.43
C SER A 102 17.21 -1.36 8.04
N LYS A 103 18.21 -2.12 8.49
CA LYS A 103 18.06 -3.49 9.01
C LYS A 103 17.73 -3.56 10.51
N GLY A 104 17.20 -2.47 11.07
CA GLY A 104 16.78 -2.40 12.47
C GLY A 104 15.43 -3.08 12.68
N ASN A 105 15.13 -3.47 13.92
CA ASN A 105 13.83 -4.03 14.29
C ASN A 105 12.77 -2.97 14.58
N SER A 106 13.14 -1.68 14.58
CA SER A 106 12.25 -0.57 14.83
C SER A 106 11.94 0.14 13.54
N LEU A 107 10.67 0.45 13.31
CA LEU A 107 10.24 1.26 12.19
C LEU A 107 10.68 2.72 12.42
N PRO A 108 11.06 3.45 11.37
CA PRO A 108 11.37 4.86 11.49
C PRO A 108 10.13 5.65 11.90
N GLY A 109 10.32 6.69 12.72
CA GLY A 109 9.24 7.64 13.02
C GLY A 109 8.90 8.46 11.77
N ILE A 110 7.61 8.67 11.50
CA ILE A 110 7.18 9.58 10.43
C ILE A 110 6.68 10.86 11.10
N ALA A 111 7.17 12.01 10.65
CA ALA A 111 6.74 13.32 11.10
C ALA A 111 6.16 14.11 9.92
N VAL A 112 5.02 14.76 10.13
CA VAL A 112 4.30 15.54 9.12
C VAL A 112 4.13 16.99 9.57
N PRO A 113 3.91 17.95 8.65
CA PRO A 113 3.68 19.33 9.03
C PRO A 113 2.43 19.47 9.91
N GLY A 114 2.56 20.18 11.03
CA GLY A 114 1.46 20.64 11.87
C GLY A 114 0.95 22.03 11.46
N GLU A 115 -0.08 22.52 12.14
CA GLU A 115 -0.74 23.80 11.81
C GLU A 115 0.16 25.02 12.08
N ASP A 116 1.02 24.95 13.09
CA ASP A 116 1.85 26.08 13.55
C ASP A 116 3.29 26.06 12.99
N GLY A 117 3.52 25.39 11.86
CA GLY A 117 4.86 25.19 11.31
C GLY A 117 5.75 24.25 12.15
N THR A 118 5.17 23.60 13.16
CA THR A 118 5.79 22.48 13.88
C THR A 118 5.68 21.20 13.06
N VAL A 119 6.41 20.17 13.46
CA VAL A 119 6.23 18.81 12.93
C VAL A 119 5.59 17.94 14.01
N VAL A 120 4.60 17.13 13.62
CA VAL A 120 3.89 16.22 14.53
C VAL A 120 4.06 14.78 14.08
N PRO A 121 4.04 13.80 15.00
CA PRO A 121 4.10 12.39 14.63
C PRO A 121 2.90 11.98 13.76
N ASP A 122 3.15 11.27 12.65
CA ASP A 122 2.11 10.62 11.88
C ASP A 122 1.66 9.34 12.57
N THR A 123 0.36 9.24 12.86
CA THR A 123 -0.27 8.07 13.49
C THR A 123 -1.14 7.28 12.51
N SER A 124 -1.13 7.64 11.22
CA SER A 124 -1.99 7.03 10.21
C SER A 124 -1.69 5.54 9.98
N GLY A 125 -0.46 5.09 10.21
CA GLY A 125 0.03 3.75 9.88
C GLY A 125 0.14 3.49 8.36
N ARG A 126 0.00 4.53 7.53
CA ARG A 126 -0.04 4.43 6.07
C ARG A 126 1.31 4.75 5.45
N GLU A 127 1.63 4.06 4.37
CA GLU A 127 2.84 4.35 3.61
C GLU A 127 2.73 5.72 2.93
N LEU A 128 3.84 6.46 2.91
CA LEU A 128 3.91 7.76 2.25
C LEU A 128 3.77 7.64 0.73
N ALA A 129 3.13 8.64 0.10
CA ALA A 129 3.01 8.69 -1.34
C ALA A 129 4.35 9.02 -2.02
N GLN A 130 4.50 8.58 -3.27
CA GLN A 130 5.63 9.01 -4.10
C GLN A 130 5.54 10.52 -4.43
N GLY A 131 6.69 11.11 -4.73
CA GLY A 131 6.87 12.50 -5.11
C GLY A 131 6.81 13.50 -3.94
N LEU A 132 6.61 13.03 -2.70
CA LEU A 132 6.66 13.92 -1.53
C LEU A 132 8.06 14.49 -1.33
N ASP A 133 8.16 15.77 -1.01
CA ASP A 133 9.36 16.35 -0.43
C ASP A 133 9.56 15.84 1.00
N VAL A 134 10.65 15.11 1.24
CA VAL A 134 10.95 14.54 2.54
C VAL A 134 12.40 14.76 2.93
N THR A 135 12.64 14.81 4.24
CA THR A 135 13.96 14.76 4.85
C THR A 135 14.12 13.43 5.58
N LEU A 136 15.09 12.62 5.18
CA LEU A 136 15.48 11.40 5.89
C LEU A 136 16.46 11.78 7.00
N VAL A 137 16.14 11.42 8.24
CA VAL A 137 17.01 11.57 9.40
C VAL A 137 17.76 10.26 9.61
N LEU A 138 19.06 10.29 9.34
CA LEU A 138 19.94 9.14 9.43
C LEU A 138 20.73 9.21 10.72
N ARG A 139 20.82 8.10 11.44
CA ARG A 139 21.64 7.99 12.66
C ARG A 139 22.82 7.05 12.41
N VAL A 140 24.02 7.48 12.79
CA VAL A 140 25.21 6.63 12.75
C VAL A 140 25.15 5.65 13.90
N TYR A 141 25.36 4.36 13.61
CA TYR A 141 25.46 3.31 14.64
C TYR A 141 26.61 2.37 14.35
N LYS A 142 27.10 1.68 15.39
CA LYS A 142 28.11 0.63 15.26
C LYS A 142 27.46 -0.75 15.38
N PRO A 143 27.41 -1.54 14.30
CA PRO A 143 26.98 -2.93 14.37
C PRO A 143 27.93 -3.74 15.27
N LYS A 144 27.36 -4.59 16.12
CA LYS A 144 28.14 -5.46 17.02
C LYS A 144 29.04 -6.39 16.19
N GLY A 145 30.33 -6.41 16.49
CA GLY A 145 31.31 -7.28 15.81
C GLY A 145 31.84 -6.74 14.48
N TYR A 146 31.54 -5.48 14.12
CA TYR A 146 32.04 -4.85 12.90
C TYR A 146 32.83 -3.58 13.23
N SER A 147 33.94 -3.35 12.51
CA SER A 147 34.73 -2.12 12.63
C SER A 147 34.08 -0.92 11.94
N ASN A 148 33.30 -1.17 10.89
CA ASN A 148 32.62 -0.14 10.12
C ASN A 148 31.31 0.24 10.79
N ARG A 149 30.98 1.53 10.74
CA ARG A 149 29.69 2.05 11.20
C ARG A 149 28.68 1.97 10.07
N GLY A 150 27.41 1.86 10.44
CA GLY A 150 26.27 1.90 9.53
C GLY A 150 25.44 3.15 9.74
N LEU A 151 24.49 3.37 8.83
CA LEU A 151 23.45 4.38 8.96
C LEU A 151 22.11 3.66 9.14
N SER A 152 21.33 4.08 10.12
CA SER A 152 19.93 3.65 10.30
C SER A 152 19.00 4.79 9.94
N LEU A 153 17.83 4.46 9.39
CA LEU A 153 16.76 5.44 9.21
C LEU A 153 16.06 5.61 10.55
N ASP A 154 16.24 6.77 11.18
CA ASP A 154 15.65 7.07 12.47
C ASP A 154 14.26 7.69 12.29
N GLN A 155 14.16 8.69 11.40
CA GLN A 155 12.91 9.36 11.10
C GLN A 155 12.81 9.78 9.64
N VAL A 156 11.58 10.00 9.18
CA VAL A 156 11.24 10.63 7.90
C VAL A 156 10.35 11.84 8.19
N ILE A 157 10.81 13.03 7.80
CA ILE A 157 10.07 14.28 7.98
C ILE A 157 9.49 14.67 6.62
N VAL A 158 8.18 14.86 6.53
CA VAL A 158 7.51 15.36 5.33
C VAL A 158 7.53 16.89 5.35
N ASN A 159 8.01 17.51 4.27
CA ASN A 159 8.21 18.96 4.17
C ASN A 159 7.07 19.67 3.40
N GLU A 160 6.05 18.94 2.99
CA GLU A 160 4.89 19.42 2.22
C GLU A 160 3.60 18.79 2.77
N PRO A 161 2.39 19.23 2.35
CA PRO A 161 1.15 18.58 2.76
C PRO A 161 1.20 17.07 2.53
N VAL A 162 1.01 16.30 3.60
CA VAL A 162 1.19 14.85 3.56
C VAL A 162 0.18 14.21 2.60
N ARG A 163 0.68 13.26 1.81
CA ARG A 163 -0.11 12.38 0.96
C ARG A 163 0.31 10.96 1.24
N TYR A 164 -0.64 10.05 1.26
CA TYR A 164 -0.36 8.64 1.51
C TYR A 164 -0.55 7.84 0.24
N TYR A 165 0.21 6.76 0.14
CA TYR A 165 -0.01 5.75 -0.87
C TYR A 165 -1.46 5.27 -0.78
N VAL A 166 -2.16 5.45 -1.89
CA VAL A 166 -3.40 4.76 -2.22
C VAL A 166 -3.00 3.74 -3.27
N GLY A 167 -3.53 2.51 -3.18
CA GLY A 167 -3.27 1.48 -4.19
C GLY A 167 -3.66 1.96 -5.60
N ASN A 168 -3.46 1.12 -6.61
CA ASN A 168 -3.77 1.42 -8.02
C ASN A 168 -5.29 1.62 -8.33
N THR A 169 -6.07 2.19 -7.42
CA THR A 169 -7.45 2.55 -7.66
C THR A 169 -7.51 3.88 -8.40
N ASN A 170 -7.98 3.85 -9.65
CA ASN A 170 -8.23 5.05 -10.45
C ASN A 170 -9.51 5.76 -9.94
N THR A 171 -9.40 6.45 -8.81
CA THR A 171 -10.53 7.13 -8.17
C THR A 171 -11.14 8.22 -9.04
N THR A 172 -10.36 8.85 -9.92
CA THR A 172 -10.85 9.84 -10.90
C THR A 172 -11.78 9.22 -11.93
N GLU A 173 -11.40 8.08 -12.50
CA GLU A 173 -12.26 7.35 -13.45
C GLU A 173 -13.51 6.79 -12.77
N LEU A 174 -13.39 6.32 -11.52
CA LEU A 174 -14.53 5.84 -10.73
C LEU A 174 -15.50 6.98 -10.41
N ALA A 175 -15.00 8.15 -10.03
CA ALA A 175 -15.83 9.34 -9.81
C ALA A 175 -16.52 9.81 -11.09
N ALA A 176 -15.82 9.77 -12.24
CA ALA A 176 -16.43 10.08 -13.55
C ALA A 176 -17.55 9.11 -13.92
N ARG A 177 -17.56 7.89 -13.35
CA ARG A 177 -18.63 6.89 -13.47
C ARG A 177 -19.64 6.95 -12.32
N GLY A 178 -19.63 8.01 -11.50
CA GLY A 178 -20.56 8.21 -10.38
C GLY A 178 -20.22 7.42 -9.11
N ILE A 179 -19.07 6.73 -9.05
CA ILE A 179 -18.63 5.96 -7.90
C ILE A 179 -17.63 6.80 -7.10
N VAL A 180 -18.15 7.48 -6.07
CA VAL A 180 -17.35 8.28 -5.14
C VAL A 180 -17.19 7.49 -3.84
N PHE A 181 -15.95 7.17 -3.46
CA PHE A 181 -15.70 6.48 -2.20
C PHE A 181 -15.88 7.44 -1.02
N GLY A 182 -16.60 7.01 0.02
CA GLY A 182 -16.70 7.75 1.28
C GLY A 182 -15.40 7.78 2.11
N ALA A 183 -14.41 6.96 1.74
CA ALA A 183 -13.06 6.96 2.31
C ALA A 183 -12.05 6.43 1.27
N PRO A 184 -10.75 6.78 1.36
CA PRO A 184 -9.76 6.28 0.42
C PRO A 184 -9.74 4.75 0.36
N PRO A 185 -9.89 4.15 -0.84
CA PRO A 185 -9.96 2.69 -0.98
C PRO A 185 -8.69 2.03 -0.45
N GLN A 186 -8.87 0.96 0.32
CA GLN A 186 -7.78 0.19 0.91
C GLN A 186 -7.64 -1.12 0.14
N ASN A 187 -6.42 -1.43 -0.33
CA ASN A 187 -6.12 -2.74 -0.87
C ASN A 187 -5.97 -3.73 0.29
N VAL A 188 -6.89 -4.68 0.42
CA VAL A 188 -6.71 -5.85 1.27
C VAL A 188 -5.83 -6.85 0.54
N GLN A 189 -4.72 -7.27 1.13
CA GLN A 189 -3.91 -8.34 0.54
C GLN A 189 -4.71 -9.64 0.61
N ALA A 190 -4.80 -10.34 -0.52
CA ALA A 190 -5.36 -11.69 -0.52
C ALA A 190 -4.51 -12.56 0.41
N SER A 191 -5.10 -13.07 1.48
CA SER A 191 -4.50 -14.18 2.22
C SER A 191 -4.46 -15.37 1.28
N ALA A 192 -3.33 -16.07 1.19
CA ALA A 192 -3.27 -17.34 0.48
C ALA A 192 -4.39 -18.23 1.03
N ALA A 193 -5.28 -18.66 0.15
CA ALA A 193 -6.36 -19.56 0.53
C ALA A 193 -5.75 -20.85 1.10
N PRO A 194 -6.34 -21.45 2.15
CA PRO A 194 -5.97 -22.79 2.55
C PRO A 194 -6.20 -23.70 1.34
N THR A 195 -5.16 -24.36 0.87
CA THR A 195 -5.25 -25.33 -0.23
C THR A 195 -5.99 -26.57 0.28
N THR A 196 -7.33 -26.52 0.28
CA THR A 196 -8.20 -27.67 0.48
C THR A 196 -8.59 -28.26 -0.88
N SER A 197 -7.84 -29.29 -1.25
CA SER A 197 -8.25 -30.64 -1.71
C SER A 197 -9.30 -30.85 -2.82
N SER A 198 -9.08 -31.99 -3.49
CA SER A 198 -10.04 -32.84 -4.21
C SER A 198 -10.09 -32.71 -5.73
N ALA A 199 -9.32 -33.57 -6.38
CA ALA A 199 -9.51 -33.96 -7.77
C ALA A 199 -10.81 -34.79 -7.89
N GLY A 200 -11.86 -34.17 -8.43
CA GLY A 200 -12.93 -34.88 -9.13
C GLY A 200 -12.56 -35.05 -10.60
N PRO A 201 -13.04 -36.10 -11.29
CA PRO A 201 -12.63 -36.37 -12.66
C PRO A 201 -13.24 -35.34 -13.63
N ALA A 202 -12.41 -34.45 -14.16
CA ALA A 202 -12.74 -33.65 -15.33
C ALA A 202 -12.56 -34.50 -16.59
N VAL A 203 -13.59 -34.56 -17.43
CA VAL A 203 -13.51 -35.18 -18.76
C VAL A 203 -12.77 -34.20 -19.68
N VAL A 204 -11.62 -34.62 -20.21
CA VAL A 204 -10.84 -33.86 -21.19
C VAL A 204 -11.24 -34.28 -22.61
N ASP A 205 -11.59 -33.32 -23.45
CA ASP A 205 -11.74 -33.51 -24.90
C ASP A 205 -10.36 -33.35 -25.57
N ASP A 206 -9.88 -34.43 -26.19
CA ASP A 206 -8.50 -34.58 -26.67
C ASP A 206 -8.27 -33.87 -28.03
N GLY A 207 -8.48 -32.56 -28.05
CA GLY A 207 -8.30 -31.76 -29.28
C GLY A 207 -8.05 -30.26 -29.12
N THR A 208 -8.34 -29.64 -27.96
CA THR A 208 -8.22 -28.16 -27.82
C THR A 208 -7.68 -27.65 -26.49
N GLY A 209 -7.43 -28.51 -25.49
CA GLY A 209 -6.85 -28.09 -24.20
C GLY A 209 -7.80 -27.25 -23.33
N THR A 210 -9.11 -27.35 -23.57
CA THR A 210 -10.15 -26.61 -22.84
C THR A 210 -10.86 -27.54 -21.85
N VAL A 211 -11.03 -27.10 -20.60
CA VAL A 211 -11.82 -27.83 -19.59
C VAL A 211 -13.21 -27.21 -19.54
N ILE A 212 -14.24 -28.05 -19.69
CA ILE A 212 -15.65 -27.65 -19.57
C ILE A 212 -16.11 -28.01 -18.16
N ASP A 213 -16.63 -27.04 -17.41
CA ASP A 213 -17.21 -27.29 -16.09
C ASP A 213 -18.63 -27.90 -16.19
N GLU A 214 -19.19 -28.33 -15.06
CA GLU A 214 -20.52 -28.96 -14.97
C GLU A 214 -21.67 -28.03 -15.45
N ASN A 215 -21.40 -26.74 -15.64
CA ASN A 215 -22.35 -25.74 -16.12
C ASN A 215 -22.11 -25.35 -17.60
N GLY A 216 -21.20 -26.03 -18.31
CA GLY A 216 -20.97 -25.83 -19.74
C GLY A 216 -20.10 -24.62 -20.09
N PHE A 217 -19.38 -24.02 -19.14
CA PHE A 217 -18.46 -22.92 -19.43
C PHE A 217 -17.03 -23.43 -19.70
N ALA A 218 -16.41 -22.88 -20.74
CA ALA A 218 -15.06 -23.24 -21.17
C ALA A 218 -14.02 -22.28 -20.57
N LEU A 219 -13.05 -22.82 -19.83
CA LEU A 219 -11.92 -22.07 -19.25
C LEU A 219 -10.58 -22.58 -19.84
N PRO A 220 -9.58 -21.70 -20.05
CA PRO A 220 -8.25 -22.11 -20.49
C PRO A 220 -7.60 -23.01 -19.44
N GLY A 221 -7.21 -24.22 -19.84
CA GLY A 221 -6.66 -25.24 -18.94
C GLY A 221 -5.23 -24.91 -18.45
N PRO A 222 -4.85 -25.38 -17.24
CA PRO A 222 -3.49 -25.23 -16.73
C PRO A 222 -2.48 -26.03 -17.57
N ALA A 223 -1.33 -25.42 -17.88
CA ALA A 223 -0.23 -26.06 -18.59
C ALA A 223 0.38 -27.21 -17.75
N ALA A 224 0.55 -28.38 -18.35
CA ALA A 224 1.06 -29.58 -17.71
C ALA A 224 2.53 -29.44 -17.23
N PRO A 225 2.86 -29.76 -15.96
CA PRO A 225 4.24 -29.95 -15.52
C PRO A 225 4.76 -31.37 -15.81
N GLY A 226 6.00 -31.47 -16.27
CA GLY A 226 6.74 -32.72 -16.45
C GLY A 226 7.09 -33.43 -15.13
N PRO A 227 7.54 -34.69 -15.18
CA PRO A 227 7.44 -35.61 -14.04
C PRO A 227 8.69 -35.58 -13.16
N TYR A 228 8.53 -35.53 -11.83
CA TYR A 228 9.31 -36.32 -10.86
C TYR A 228 8.51 -36.49 -9.54
N GLN A 229 8.60 -37.68 -8.95
CA GLN A 229 7.74 -38.26 -7.92
C GLN A 229 8.53 -38.41 -6.57
N PRO A 230 7.97 -38.94 -5.45
CA PRO A 230 7.52 -38.16 -4.28
C PRO A 230 8.22 -38.52 -2.94
N ALA A 231 7.91 -37.77 -1.88
CA ALA A 231 8.12 -38.17 -0.47
C ALA A 231 6.76 -38.29 0.26
N THR A 232 6.64 -39.30 1.13
CA THR A 232 5.41 -39.79 1.77
C THR A 232 5.09 -39.15 3.14
N THR A 233 3.82 -38.74 3.31
CA THR A 233 2.82 -38.92 4.41
C THR A 233 3.26 -39.49 5.79
N ALA A 234 2.64 -39.31 6.96
CA ALA A 234 1.31 -38.93 7.51
C ALA A 234 1.53 -38.70 9.06
N GLY A 235 0.63 -38.28 9.94
CA GLY A 235 -0.83 -38.07 10.03
C GLY A 235 -1.17 -37.54 11.46
N ALA A 236 -2.19 -36.68 11.63
CA ALA A 236 -3.50 -36.92 12.27
C ALA A 236 -3.47 -37.67 13.63
N GLY A 237 -4.16 -37.28 14.72
CA GLY A 237 -5.26 -36.33 14.98
C GLY A 237 -5.59 -36.29 16.50
N PRO A 238 -6.88 -36.23 16.93
CA PRO A 238 -7.48 -35.03 17.55
C PRO A 238 -8.19 -35.26 18.92
N GLY A 239 -8.71 -34.19 19.55
CA GLY A 239 -9.86 -34.31 20.48
C GLY A 239 -10.18 -33.11 21.42
N HIS A 240 -11.36 -32.49 21.20
CA HIS A 240 -12.44 -32.03 22.15
C HIS A 240 -12.09 -31.34 23.50
N ALA A 241 -12.82 -30.38 24.09
CA ALA A 241 -14.05 -29.61 23.88
C ALA A 241 -14.07 -28.39 24.87
N PRO A 242 -14.93 -27.37 24.74
CA PRO A 242 -14.90 -26.16 25.58
C PRO A 242 -15.89 -26.21 26.77
N GLY A 243 -15.51 -25.61 27.90
CA GLY A 243 -16.38 -25.31 29.04
C GLY A 243 -16.61 -23.79 29.19
N PRO A 244 -17.79 -23.34 29.69
CA PRO A 244 -18.14 -21.92 29.76
C PRO A 244 -17.74 -21.31 31.11
N GLN A 245 -17.40 -20.01 31.14
CA GLN A 245 -17.33 -19.28 32.41
C GLN A 245 -17.90 -17.86 32.27
N ALA A 246 -18.74 -17.53 33.25
CA ALA A 246 -19.60 -16.37 33.34
C ALA A 246 -18.91 -15.11 33.92
N ALA A 247 -19.65 -14.01 33.78
CA ALA A 247 -19.32 -12.60 33.95
C ALA A 247 -19.16 -12.08 35.40
N ALA A 248 -18.55 -10.88 35.52
CA ALA A 248 -18.98 -9.71 36.33
C ALA A 248 -17.90 -8.58 36.25
N PRO A 249 -18.11 -7.34 36.76
CA PRO A 249 -19.14 -6.37 36.40
C PRO A 249 -18.56 -4.95 36.09
N ALA A 250 -19.44 -4.03 35.70
CA ALA A 250 -19.19 -2.68 35.21
C ALA A 250 -18.99 -1.58 36.29
N ALA A 251 -18.42 -0.44 35.87
CA ALA A 251 -18.54 0.87 36.52
C ALA A 251 -18.59 2.00 35.45
N PRO A 252 -19.23 3.15 35.75
CA PRO A 252 -20.10 3.88 34.82
C PRO A 252 -19.46 5.02 34.01
N ALA A 253 -20.08 5.29 32.86
CA ALA A 253 -19.77 6.35 31.90
C ALA A 253 -20.44 7.69 32.25
N ALA A 254 -19.75 8.77 31.93
CA ALA A 254 -20.24 10.14 32.00
C ALA A 254 -21.10 10.49 30.77
N VAL A 255 -22.21 11.18 31.06
CA VAL A 255 -23.26 11.66 30.15
C VAL A 255 -22.75 12.70 29.15
N GLN A 256 -23.00 12.48 27.86
CA GLN A 256 -23.04 13.52 26.83
C GLN A 256 -24.38 13.45 26.10
N GLN A 257 -24.97 14.62 25.93
CA GLN A 257 -26.34 14.88 25.48
C GLN A 257 -26.69 14.18 24.16
N GLU A 258 -27.71 13.32 24.22
CA GLU A 258 -28.36 12.71 23.06
C GLU A 258 -29.27 13.74 22.38
N GLU A 259 -28.81 14.27 21.24
CA GLU A 259 -29.73 14.68 20.18
C GLU A 259 -30.46 13.41 19.73
N SER A 260 -31.77 13.33 19.95
CA SER A 260 -32.52 12.11 19.70
C SER A 260 -32.40 11.70 18.22
N ILE A 261 -32.24 10.41 17.97
CA ILE A 261 -32.13 9.84 16.62
C ILE A 261 -33.30 10.31 15.73
N GLU A 262 -34.45 10.53 16.33
CA GLU A 262 -35.66 11.02 15.68
C GLU A 262 -35.52 12.45 15.13
N ALA A 263 -34.83 13.35 15.85
CA ALA A 263 -34.54 14.71 15.37
C ALA A 263 -33.55 14.68 14.19
N LYS A 264 -32.60 13.74 14.21
CA LYS A 264 -31.59 13.59 13.15
C LYS A 264 -32.21 13.04 11.86
N VAL A 265 -33.14 12.08 11.97
CA VAL A 265 -33.87 11.52 10.82
C VAL A 265 -34.78 12.57 10.19
N ALA A 266 -35.54 13.34 10.99
CA ALA A 266 -36.42 14.39 10.48
C ALA A 266 -35.65 15.49 9.72
N ARG A 267 -34.43 15.85 10.19
CA ARG A 267 -33.57 16.83 9.51
C ARG A 267 -33.06 16.29 8.17
N LEU A 268 -32.60 15.03 8.13
CA LEU A 268 -32.09 14.39 6.92
C LEU A 268 -33.19 14.18 5.86
N GLU A 269 -34.42 13.89 6.27
CA GLU A 269 -35.57 13.80 5.35
C GLU A 269 -35.98 15.16 4.77
N ALA A 270 -35.98 16.22 5.59
CA ALA A 270 -36.23 17.57 5.12
C ALA A 270 -35.16 18.05 4.13
N GLU A 271 -33.89 17.75 4.39
CA GLU A 271 -32.77 18.09 3.51
C GLU A 271 -32.84 17.30 2.18
N ASN A 272 -33.17 16.00 2.22
CA ASN A 272 -33.34 15.19 1.01
C ASN A 272 -34.54 15.62 0.15
N ASN A 273 -35.64 16.09 0.74
CA ASN A 273 -36.77 16.62 -0.04
C ASN A 273 -36.42 17.96 -0.71
N ALA A 274 -35.63 18.82 -0.06
CA ALA A 274 -35.14 20.06 -0.68
C ALA A 274 -34.26 19.79 -1.92
N PHE A 275 -33.51 18.68 -1.94
CA PHE A 275 -32.70 18.27 -3.09
C PHE A 275 -33.49 17.59 -4.22
N LYS A 276 -34.72 17.14 -3.98
CA LYS A 276 -35.59 16.57 -5.04
C LYS A 276 -36.24 17.64 -5.92
N ASP A 277 -36.51 18.83 -5.38
CA ASP A 277 -37.17 19.91 -6.11
C ASP A 277 -36.21 20.88 -6.82
N ALA A 278 -34.90 20.80 -6.53
CA ALA A 278 -33.85 21.48 -7.27
C ALA A 278 -33.49 20.68 -8.54
N GLY A 279 -34.39 20.68 -9.52
CA GLY A 279 -34.29 19.91 -10.76
C GLY A 279 -32.91 19.99 -11.45
N SER A 280 -32.21 18.85 -11.49
CA SER A 280 -31.05 18.63 -12.35
C SER A 280 -31.50 17.95 -13.64
N ALA A 281 -31.16 18.55 -14.77
CA ALA A 281 -31.62 18.19 -16.11
C ALA A 281 -30.94 16.92 -16.67
N ILE A 282 -31.21 15.77 -16.08
CA ILE A 282 -30.99 14.47 -16.73
C ILE A 282 -32.31 13.70 -16.69
N GLY A 283 -33.10 13.89 -17.73
CA GLY A 283 -34.45 13.31 -17.85
C GLY A 283 -35.33 13.95 -18.93
N ALA A 284 -34.88 15.00 -19.63
CA ALA A 284 -35.56 15.44 -20.85
C ALA A 284 -35.43 14.33 -21.92
N ALA A 285 -36.57 13.85 -22.41
CA ALA A 285 -36.64 12.87 -23.47
C ALA A 285 -35.77 13.31 -24.66
N PRO A 286 -35.00 12.41 -25.31
CA PRO A 286 -34.24 12.77 -26.48
C PRO A 286 -35.19 13.24 -27.58
N ALA A 287 -34.90 14.39 -28.18
CA ALA A 287 -35.47 14.75 -29.46
C ALA A 287 -35.18 13.62 -30.46
N GLN A 288 -36.22 13.21 -31.20
CA GLN A 288 -36.13 12.18 -32.22
C GLN A 288 -35.02 12.52 -33.23
N GLY A 289 -33.94 11.73 -33.25
CA GLY A 289 -32.89 11.86 -34.27
C GLY A 289 -31.43 11.50 -33.91
N GLY A 290 -31.13 10.93 -32.73
CA GLY A 290 -29.76 10.52 -32.36
C GLY A 290 -29.45 9.03 -32.61
N PRO A 291 -28.18 8.64 -32.84
CA PRO A 291 -27.81 7.27 -33.20
C PRO A 291 -28.13 6.27 -32.08
N ALA A 292 -28.56 5.07 -32.48
CA ALA A 292 -29.04 4.00 -31.60
C ALA A 292 -27.99 3.55 -30.56
N ASN A 293 -28.47 3.25 -29.35
CA ASN A 293 -27.68 2.70 -28.25
C ASN A 293 -27.22 1.26 -28.62
N PRO A 294 -25.91 0.94 -28.60
CA PRO A 294 -25.39 -0.36 -29.04
C PRO A 294 -25.67 -1.53 -28.08
N TRP A 295 -26.44 -1.32 -27.01
CA TRP A 295 -26.77 -2.33 -25.99
C TRP A 295 -28.28 -2.58 -25.82
N SER A 296 -29.13 -2.05 -26.70
CA SER A 296 -30.56 -2.36 -26.65
C SER A 296 -30.84 -3.69 -27.36
N ASP A 297 -30.99 -4.75 -26.57
CA ASP A 297 -31.65 -5.97 -27.05
C ASP A 297 -33.08 -5.62 -27.48
N SER A 298 -33.43 -6.04 -28.69
CA SER A 298 -34.74 -5.82 -29.27
C SER A 298 -35.76 -6.76 -28.61
N ALA A 299 -36.38 -6.31 -27.52
CA ALA A 299 -37.58 -6.93 -26.97
C ALA A 299 -38.83 -6.16 -27.41
N PRO A 300 -39.92 -6.83 -27.80
CA PRO A 300 -41.12 -6.16 -28.28
C PRO A 300 -41.76 -5.32 -27.17
N VAL A 301 -42.25 -4.15 -27.59
CA VAL A 301 -42.86 -3.11 -26.77
C VAL A 301 -44.11 -3.62 -26.07
N GLY A 302 -44.14 -3.51 -24.74
CA GLY A 302 -45.38 -3.31 -23.99
C GLY A 302 -45.57 -4.18 -22.76
N GLU A 303 -44.87 -3.88 -21.66
CA GLU A 303 -45.41 -4.05 -20.29
C GLU A 303 -44.81 -2.97 -19.37
N PRO A 304 -45.63 -2.24 -18.57
CA PRO A 304 -45.12 -1.32 -17.57
C PRO A 304 -44.52 -2.11 -16.39
N ALA A 305 -43.23 -1.94 -16.13
CA ALA A 305 -42.56 -2.49 -14.96
C ALA A 305 -43.02 -1.75 -13.68
N GLY A 306 -44.14 -2.20 -13.12
CA GLY A 306 -44.56 -1.89 -11.76
C GLY A 306 -44.65 -3.19 -10.96
N ILE A 307 -43.93 -3.26 -9.83
CA ILE A 307 -44.04 -4.39 -8.90
C ILE A 307 -45.39 -4.26 -8.18
N THR A 308 -46.41 -4.97 -8.67
CA THR A 308 -47.64 -5.22 -7.91
C THR A 308 -47.45 -6.44 -7.02
N TYR A 309 -47.46 -6.21 -5.71
CA TYR A 309 -47.61 -7.23 -4.68
C TYR A 309 -49.03 -7.83 -4.73
N ARG A 310 -49.16 -9.16 -4.80
CA ARG A 310 -50.37 -9.89 -4.42
C ARG A 310 -49.94 -11.01 -3.48
N GLY A 311 -50.63 -11.08 -2.34
CA GLY A 311 -50.43 -12.10 -1.30
C GLY A 311 -50.83 -13.50 -1.73
#